data_AF-A0A956RAE5-F1
#
_entry.id   AF-A0A956RAE5-F1
#
_cell.length_a   1.000
_cell.length_b   1.000
_cell.length_c   1.000
_cell.angle_alpha   90.00
_cell.angle_beta   90.00
_cell.angle_gamma   90.00
#
_symmetry.space_group_name_H-M   'P 1'
#
loop_
_entity.id
_entity.type
_entity.pdbx_description
1 polymer ?
#
loop_
_entity_poly.entity_id
_entity_poly.type
_entity_poly.pdbx_seq_one_letter_code
_entity_poly.pdbx_strand_id
1 'polypeptide(L)'
;GGGGQAPGAATPGDGRTGEGNGSDAATEPVLQGWARVDQLLDTAMAEAALGTDDEVFARLAERWCETSPEPQRTEEGPVLVCLPDPPLQIDGHGFSLELGGEGVIGLVAAELSAETSTALVAEALDRLDRWCTRQWTDVTPRPTAPKASPPPTELYTCPVEGTVLLVVARFVARSDDQWRVSMTVIDAS
;
A
#
# COMPACT_ATOMS: atom_id res chain seq x y z
N GLY A 1 -46.53 -10.21 -77.07
CA GLY A 1 -47.24 -10.07 -75.78
C GLY A 1 -46.25 -9.47 -74.82
N GLY A 2 -46.50 -8.30 -74.23
CA GLY A 2 -47.49 -8.12 -73.15
C GLY A 2 -46.87 -8.71 -71.88
N GLY A 3 -46.42 -7.98 -70.88
CA GLY A 3 -46.85 -6.69 -70.36
C GLY A 3 -47.17 -6.89 -68.87
N GLY A 4 -46.70 -6.00 -68.00
CA GLY A 4 -47.23 -5.87 -66.63
C GLY A 4 -46.27 -6.16 -65.49
N GLN A 5 -45.72 -5.07 -64.94
CA GLN A 5 -45.08 -4.98 -63.63
C GLN A 5 -46.00 -4.18 -62.68
N ALA A 6 -45.90 -4.46 -61.37
CA ALA A 6 -46.36 -3.71 -60.18
C ALA A 6 -47.85 -3.83 -59.74
N PRO A 7 -48.25 -3.50 -58.48
CA PRO A 7 -47.52 -2.83 -57.35
C PRO A 7 -47.61 -3.58 -55.98
N GLY A 8 -46.78 -3.34 -54.95
CA GLY A 8 -46.74 -2.22 -53.98
C GLY A 8 -46.64 -2.82 -52.55
N ALA A 9 -45.56 -2.63 -51.77
CA ALA A 9 -45.21 -1.49 -50.89
C ALA A 9 -45.98 -1.44 -49.53
N ALA A 10 -45.26 -1.70 -48.42
CA ALA A 10 -45.34 -0.99 -47.13
C ALA A 10 -44.25 -1.47 -46.13
N THR A 11 -43.24 -0.62 -45.88
CA THR A 11 -42.43 -0.54 -44.63
C THR A 11 -43.27 0.28 -43.62
N PRO A 12 -43.24 0.14 -42.26
CA PRO A 12 -42.02 0.25 -41.41
C PRO A 12 -42.02 -0.52 -40.06
N GLY A 13 -40.85 -0.61 -39.42
CA GLY A 13 -40.74 -1.08 -38.05
C GLY A 13 -39.31 -1.13 -37.54
N ASP A 14 -38.91 -0.08 -36.83
CA ASP A 14 -37.65 0.09 -36.12
C ASP A 14 -37.28 -1.12 -35.25
N GLY A 15 -36.03 -1.55 -35.38
CA GLY A 15 -35.42 -2.61 -34.57
C GLY A 15 -33.95 -2.32 -34.34
N ARG A 16 -33.67 -1.14 -33.82
CA ARG A 16 -32.38 -0.74 -33.28
C ARG A 16 -32.07 -1.61 -32.05
N THR A 17 -31.29 -2.65 -32.24
CA THR A 17 -30.63 -3.44 -31.19
C THR A 17 -29.32 -3.88 -31.83
N GLY A 18 -28.30 -3.04 -31.80
CA GLY A 18 -27.55 -2.78 -30.59
C GLY A 18 -26.22 -3.47 -30.80
N GLU A 19 -25.31 -2.75 -31.47
CA GLU A 19 -23.87 -3.01 -31.40
C GLU A 19 -23.49 -2.97 -29.92
N GLY A 20 -23.57 -4.13 -29.27
CA GLY A 20 -22.88 -4.39 -28.03
C GLY A 20 -21.41 -4.50 -28.35
N ASN A 21 -20.76 -3.35 -28.54
CA ASN A 21 -19.34 -3.20 -28.22
C ASN A 21 -19.22 -3.39 -26.71
N GLY A 22 -19.38 -4.63 -26.26
CA GLY A 22 -18.87 -5.09 -24.98
C GLY A 22 -17.37 -5.12 -25.14
N SER A 23 -16.74 -3.97 -25.01
CA SER A 23 -15.38 -3.94 -24.51
C SER A 23 -15.46 -4.63 -23.15
N ASP A 24 -15.16 -5.93 -23.13
CA ASP A 24 -14.64 -6.60 -21.95
C ASP A 24 -13.39 -5.81 -21.57
N ALA A 25 -13.59 -4.72 -20.81
CA ALA A 25 -12.51 -4.09 -20.09
C ALA A 25 -12.00 -5.21 -19.20
N ALA A 26 -10.88 -5.82 -19.61
CA ALA A 26 -10.19 -6.83 -18.84
C ALA A 26 -10.02 -6.23 -17.45
N THR A 27 -10.84 -6.71 -16.51
CA THR A 27 -10.77 -6.26 -15.13
C THR A 27 -9.43 -6.79 -14.65
N GLU A 28 -8.48 -5.89 -14.42
CA GLU A 28 -7.16 -6.30 -13.94
C GLU A 28 -7.33 -7.14 -12.66
N PRO A 29 -6.57 -8.23 -12.52
CA PRO A 29 -6.70 -9.09 -11.35
C PRO A 29 -6.36 -8.29 -10.09
N VAL A 30 -7.25 -8.36 -9.10
CA VAL A 30 -7.03 -7.75 -7.79
C VAL A 30 -5.85 -8.46 -7.13
N LEU A 31 -4.72 -7.75 -6.98
CA LEU A 31 -3.53 -8.27 -6.33
C LEU A 31 -3.78 -8.50 -4.83
N GLN A 32 -3.16 -9.53 -4.26
CA GLN A 32 -3.31 -9.90 -2.85
C GLN A 32 -1.94 -10.23 -2.23
N GLY A 33 -1.89 -10.20 -0.89
CA GLY A 33 -0.70 -10.54 -0.11
C GLY A 33 0.54 -9.74 -0.55
N TRP A 34 1.67 -10.43 -0.65
CA TRP A 34 2.94 -9.83 -1.03
C TRP A 34 2.93 -9.14 -2.40
N ALA A 35 2.17 -9.63 -3.38
CA ALA A 35 2.08 -8.95 -4.67
C ALA A 35 1.41 -7.57 -4.55
N ARG A 36 0.48 -7.40 -3.60
CA ARG A 36 -0.14 -6.11 -3.30
C ARG A 36 0.80 -5.20 -2.50
N VAL A 37 1.56 -5.75 -1.55
CA VAL A 37 2.65 -5.02 -0.87
C VAL A 37 3.62 -4.44 -1.89
N ASP A 38 4.06 -5.28 -2.83
CA ASP A 38 5.01 -4.91 -3.88
C ASP A 38 4.51 -3.73 -4.71
N GLN A 39 3.24 -3.77 -5.12
CA GLN A 39 2.61 -2.68 -5.88
C GLN A 39 2.50 -1.38 -5.08
N LEU A 40 2.07 -1.47 -3.81
CA LEU A 40 1.91 -0.30 -2.94
C LEU A 40 3.26 0.35 -2.66
N LEU A 41 4.28 -0.44 -2.34
CA LEU A 41 5.62 0.07 -2.06
C LEU A 41 6.30 0.64 -3.31
N ASP A 42 6.18 -0.01 -4.47
CA ASP A 42 6.71 0.53 -5.74
C ASP A 42 6.14 1.93 -6.02
N THR A 43 4.82 2.07 -5.91
CA THR A 43 4.18 3.38 -6.11
C THR A 43 4.57 4.37 -5.01
N ALA A 44 4.66 3.94 -3.76
CA ALA A 44 5.07 4.79 -2.65
C ALA A 44 6.49 5.33 -2.83
N MET A 45 7.43 4.50 -3.28
CA MET A 45 8.80 4.93 -3.58
C MET A 45 8.84 5.93 -4.74
N ALA A 46 8.04 5.72 -5.78
CA ALA A 46 7.94 6.65 -6.90
C ALA A 46 7.39 8.02 -6.47
N GLU A 47 6.38 8.05 -5.59
CA GLU A 47 5.80 9.29 -5.06
C GLU A 47 6.77 9.97 -4.08
N ALA A 48 7.43 9.20 -3.20
CA ALA A 48 8.43 9.71 -2.26
C ALA A 48 9.64 10.33 -2.97
N ALA A 49 10.08 9.76 -4.09
CA ALA A 49 11.19 10.32 -4.88
C ALA A 49 10.87 11.68 -5.52
N LEU A 50 9.58 12.05 -5.62
CA LEU A 50 9.14 13.35 -6.14
C LEU A 50 8.95 14.40 -5.04
N GLY A 51 9.07 14.00 -3.77
CA GLY A 51 8.73 14.82 -2.61
C GLY A 51 7.33 14.53 -2.10
N THR A 52 7.22 14.32 -0.78
CA THR A 52 5.92 14.15 -0.11
C THR A 52 5.50 15.39 0.66
N ASP A 53 4.27 15.86 0.42
CA ASP A 53 3.60 16.91 1.17
C ASP A 53 2.14 16.51 1.51
N ASP A 54 1.43 17.38 2.22
CA ASP A 54 0.05 17.14 2.65
C ASP A 54 -0.91 16.90 1.47
N GLU A 55 -0.68 17.55 0.31
CA GLU A 55 -1.51 17.36 -0.90
C GLU A 55 -1.25 15.98 -1.54
N VAL A 56 0.02 15.56 -1.58
CA VAL A 56 0.41 14.22 -2.00
C VAL A 56 -0.21 13.16 -1.09
N PHE A 57 -0.14 13.33 0.23
CA PHE A 57 -0.75 12.38 1.16
C PHE A 57 -2.27 12.32 1.05
N ALA A 58 -2.96 13.45 0.88
CA ALA A 58 -4.41 13.46 0.65
C ALA A 58 -4.78 12.69 -0.63
N ARG A 59 -4.06 12.90 -1.73
CA ARG A 59 -4.25 12.16 -2.99
C ARG A 59 -3.98 10.66 -2.83
N LEU A 60 -2.92 10.29 -2.12
CA LEU A 60 -2.61 8.90 -1.81
C LEU A 60 -3.71 8.24 -0.99
N ALA A 61 -4.22 8.94 0.02
CA ALA A 61 -5.31 8.47 0.85
C ALA A 61 -6.60 8.25 0.05
N GLU A 62 -7.00 9.19 -0.81
CA GLU A 62 -8.17 9.04 -1.69
C GLU A 62 -8.04 7.83 -2.63
N ARG A 63 -6.82 7.54 -3.09
CA ARG A 63 -6.56 6.46 -4.04
C ARG A 63 -6.47 5.09 -3.37
N TRP A 64 -5.90 5.02 -2.18
CA TRP A 64 -5.57 3.74 -1.54
C TRP A 64 -6.42 3.38 -0.36
N CYS A 65 -7.15 4.30 0.26
CA CYS A 65 -7.99 3.98 1.40
C CYS A 65 -9.39 3.54 0.97
N GLU A 66 -9.95 2.54 1.66
CA GLU A 66 -11.36 2.14 1.50
C GLU A 66 -12.32 3.29 1.84
N THR A 67 -11.93 4.15 2.77
CA THR A 67 -12.65 5.37 3.14
C THR A 67 -11.66 6.47 3.46
N SER A 68 -12.02 7.71 3.13
CA SER A 68 -11.20 8.88 3.43
C SER A 68 -10.87 8.96 4.93
N PRO A 69 -9.59 8.93 5.33
CA PRO A 69 -9.19 8.93 6.72
C PRO A 69 -9.30 10.31 7.36
N GLU A 70 -9.64 10.34 8.65
CA GLU A 70 -9.48 11.53 9.48
C GLU A 70 -8.02 11.63 9.99
N PRO A 71 -7.39 12.82 9.99
CA PRO A 71 -6.06 13.00 10.52
C PRO A 71 -5.95 12.70 12.02
N GLN A 72 -5.03 11.82 12.39
CA GLN A 72 -4.64 11.54 13.77
C GLN A 72 -3.47 12.44 14.18
N ARG A 73 -3.51 13.03 15.36
CA ARG A 73 -2.40 13.83 15.88
C ARG A 73 -1.38 12.94 16.59
N THR A 74 -0.14 12.99 16.12
CA THR A 74 1.02 12.33 16.74
C THR A 74 2.03 13.38 17.23
N GLU A 75 3.11 12.95 17.88
CA GLU A 75 4.18 13.87 18.31
C GLU A 75 4.94 14.43 17.11
N GLU A 76 4.97 13.66 16.02
CA GLU A 76 5.67 13.90 14.76
C GLU A 76 4.81 14.67 13.74
N GLY A 77 3.53 14.91 14.04
CA GLY A 77 2.60 15.65 13.18
C GLY A 77 1.29 14.91 12.89
N PRO A 78 0.47 15.42 11.95
CA PRO A 78 -0.72 14.70 11.51
C PRO A 78 -0.34 13.45 10.71
N VAL A 79 -0.99 12.32 11.03
CA VAL A 79 -0.87 11.06 10.30
C VAL A 79 -2.27 10.60 9.89
N LEU A 80 -2.44 10.27 8.61
CA LEU A 80 -3.64 9.65 8.07
C LEU A 80 -3.49 8.13 8.22
N VAL A 81 -4.47 7.48 8.86
CA VAL A 81 -4.47 6.02 9.04
C VAL A 81 -5.76 5.45 8.46
N CYS A 82 -5.65 4.45 7.58
CA CYS A 82 -6.80 3.82 6.95
C CYS A 82 -6.58 2.33 6.65
N LEU A 83 -7.65 1.63 6.28
CA LEU A 83 -7.55 0.33 5.63
C LEU A 83 -7.34 0.53 4.13
N PRO A 84 -6.37 -0.16 3.51
CA PRO A 84 -6.18 -0.07 2.08
C PRO A 84 -7.34 -0.72 1.31
N ASP A 85 -7.62 -0.23 0.10
CA ASP A 85 -8.58 -0.79 -0.85
C ASP A 85 -7.85 -1.23 -2.13
N PRO A 86 -7.87 -2.53 -2.50
CA PRO A 86 -8.42 -3.65 -1.73
C PRO A 86 -7.68 -3.86 -0.38
N PRO A 87 -8.35 -4.49 0.62
CA PRO A 87 -7.72 -4.83 1.88
C PRO A 87 -6.45 -5.67 1.71
N LEU A 88 -5.39 -5.23 2.38
CA LEU A 88 -4.11 -5.93 2.37
C LEU A 88 -4.06 -6.90 3.54
N GLN A 89 -3.86 -8.18 3.23
CA GLN A 89 -3.65 -9.23 4.23
C GLN A 89 -2.48 -10.12 3.83
N ILE A 90 -1.63 -10.48 4.79
CA ILE A 90 -0.56 -11.46 4.64
C ILE A 90 -0.77 -12.53 5.72
N ASP A 91 -0.92 -13.79 5.30
CA ASP A 91 -1.17 -14.93 6.20
C ASP A 91 -2.31 -14.71 7.21
N GLY A 92 -3.36 -13.98 6.79
CA GLY A 92 -4.52 -13.68 7.63
C GLY A 92 -4.35 -12.46 8.54
N HIS A 93 -3.22 -11.76 8.48
CA HIS A 93 -2.98 -10.52 9.21
C HIS A 93 -3.25 -9.30 8.33
N GLY A 94 -4.17 -8.45 8.76
CA GLY A 94 -4.50 -7.20 8.07
C GLY A 94 -3.47 -6.11 8.29
N PHE A 95 -3.27 -5.30 7.26
CA PHE A 95 -2.39 -4.12 7.31
C PHE A 95 -3.22 -2.85 7.17
N SER A 96 -2.91 -1.85 8.00
CA SER A 96 -3.33 -0.47 7.80
C SER A 96 -2.28 0.29 6.99
N LEU A 97 -2.73 1.30 6.25
CA LEU A 97 -1.88 2.30 5.63
C LEU A 97 -1.75 3.49 6.57
N GLU A 98 -0.53 3.96 6.79
CA GLU A 98 -0.20 5.18 7.54
C GLU A 98 0.52 6.16 6.59
N LEU A 99 0.01 7.39 6.45
CA LEU A 99 0.57 8.44 5.59
C LEU A 99 0.79 9.72 6.40
N GLY A 100 1.96 10.33 6.28
CA GLY A 100 2.29 11.57 7.00
C GLY A 100 3.32 11.36 8.11
N GLY A 101 3.73 12.46 8.73
CA GLY A 101 4.96 12.51 9.54
C GLY A 101 6.19 12.48 8.64
N GLU A 102 6.89 13.61 8.52
CA GLU A 102 8.19 13.77 7.81
C GLU A 102 8.41 12.86 6.57
N GLY A 103 7.41 12.73 5.70
CA GLY A 103 7.55 11.96 4.47
C GLY A 103 7.32 10.44 4.55
N VAL A 104 6.60 9.96 5.57
CA VAL A 104 6.33 8.54 5.79
C VAL A 104 5.11 8.03 5.01
N ILE A 105 5.29 6.90 4.31
CA ILE A 105 4.24 6.07 3.74
C ILE A 105 4.46 4.62 4.24
N GLY A 106 3.65 4.17 5.19
CA GLY A 106 3.84 2.91 5.91
C GLY A 106 2.67 1.93 5.78
N LEU A 107 2.99 0.64 5.70
CA LEU A 107 2.05 -0.47 5.88
C LEU A 107 2.30 -1.10 7.24
N VAL A 108 1.27 -1.16 8.09
CA VAL A 108 1.43 -1.60 9.47
C VAL A 108 0.47 -2.74 9.82
N ALA A 109 1.03 -3.86 10.25
CA ALA A 109 0.29 -4.93 10.91
C ALA A 109 0.42 -4.78 12.42
N ALA A 110 -0.70 -4.91 13.14
CA ALA A 110 -0.76 -4.77 14.59
C ALA A 110 -1.28 -6.04 15.27
N GLU A 111 -1.18 -6.06 16.61
CA GLU A 111 -1.68 -7.15 17.46
C GLU A 111 -1.08 -8.52 17.09
N LEU A 112 0.18 -8.53 16.66
CA LEU A 112 0.90 -9.73 16.29
C LEU A 112 1.46 -10.43 17.53
N SER A 113 1.57 -11.76 17.45
CA SER A 113 2.37 -12.52 18.39
C SER A 113 3.86 -12.24 18.19
N ALA A 114 4.69 -12.56 19.19
CA ALA A 114 6.14 -12.43 19.07
C ALA A 114 6.71 -13.28 17.92
N GLU A 115 6.21 -14.51 17.75
CA GLU A 115 6.65 -15.45 16.70
C GLU A 115 6.23 -14.95 15.31
N THR A 116 4.95 -14.58 15.16
CA THR A 116 4.40 -14.06 13.89
C THR A 116 5.14 -12.80 13.45
N SER A 117 5.38 -11.87 14.36
CA SER A 117 6.09 -10.62 14.03
C SER A 117 7.53 -10.86 13.60
N THR A 118 8.25 -11.81 14.22
CA THR A 118 9.59 -12.19 13.78
C THR A 118 9.59 -12.83 12.39
N ALA A 119 8.65 -13.75 12.12
CA ALA A 119 8.53 -14.40 10.81
C ALA A 119 8.22 -13.37 9.71
N LEU A 120 7.28 -12.46 9.97
CA LEU A 120 6.87 -11.44 9.02
C LEU A 120 8.01 -10.46 8.69
N VAL A 121 8.82 -10.08 9.67
CA VAL A 121 10.01 -9.24 9.44
C VAL A 121 11.04 -9.96 8.59
N ALA A 122 11.32 -11.23 8.90
CA ALA A 122 12.26 -12.01 8.10
C ALA A 122 11.80 -12.14 6.64
N GLU A 123 10.51 -12.39 6.42
CA GLU A 123 9.95 -12.46 5.06
C GLU A 123 9.94 -11.09 4.37
N ALA A 124 9.64 -10.01 5.09
CA ALA A 124 9.71 -8.65 4.55
C ALA A 124 11.13 -8.31 4.08
N LEU A 125 12.14 -8.59 4.90
CA LEU A 125 13.54 -8.34 4.55
C LEU A 125 13.96 -9.12 3.31
N ASP A 126 13.61 -10.40 3.22
CA ASP A 126 13.93 -11.25 2.06
C ASP A 126 13.24 -10.77 0.77
N ARG A 127 11.92 -10.52 0.82
CA ARG A 127 11.16 -10.16 -0.38
C ARG A 127 11.46 -8.76 -0.88
N LEU A 128 11.72 -7.83 0.04
CA LEU A 128 11.93 -6.41 -0.30
C LEU A 128 13.40 -6.08 -0.61
N ASP A 129 14.34 -7.00 -0.35
CA ASP A 129 15.77 -6.81 -0.65
C ASP A 129 16.03 -6.39 -2.10
N ARG A 130 15.20 -6.86 -3.05
CA ARG A 130 15.30 -6.52 -4.47
C ARG A 130 15.17 -5.03 -4.80
N TRP A 131 14.56 -4.24 -3.92
CA TRP A 131 14.43 -2.78 -4.09
C TRP A 131 15.64 -2.02 -3.56
N CYS A 132 16.44 -2.67 -2.72
CA CYS A 132 17.55 -2.05 -2.05
C CYS A 132 18.75 -1.88 -3.01
N THR A 133 19.31 -0.68 -3.06
CA THR A 133 20.57 -0.41 -3.78
C THR A 133 21.80 -0.84 -2.97
N ARG A 134 21.62 -1.09 -1.67
CA ARG A 134 22.61 -1.63 -0.74
C ARG A 134 21.92 -2.58 0.23
N GLN A 135 22.67 -3.53 0.78
CA GLN A 135 22.15 -4.45 1.79
C GLN A 135 21.46 -3.74 2.97
N TRP A 136 20.49 -4.43 3.56
CA TRP A 136 19.86 -4.03 4.81
C TRP A 136 20.88 -3.70 5.91
N THR A 137 20.61 -2.62 6.62
CA THR A 137 21.37 -2.17 7.79
C THR A 137 20.49 -2.28 9.02
N ASP A 138 20.92 -3.06 10.01
CA ASP A 138 20.32 -3.07 11.34
C ASP A 138 20.73 -1.78 12.08
N VAL A 139 19.74 -0.91 12.28
CA VAL A 139 19.88 0.37 12.99
C VAL A 139 19.12 0.35 14.32
N THR A 140 18.82 -0.84 14.83
CA THR A 140 18.16 -1.03 16.12
C THR A 140 18.83 -0.20 17.22
N PRO A 141 18.08 0.69 17.91
CA PRO A 141 18.64 1.51 18.98
C PRO A 141 19.27 0.65 20.07
N ARG A 142 20.58 0.82 20.29
CA ARG A 142 21.28 0.14 21.39
C ARG A 142 21.02 0.90 22.69
N PRO A 143 20.68 0.24 23.80
CA PRO A 143 20.52 0.89 25.09
C PRO A 143 21.82 1.63 25.48
N THR A 144 21.75 2.96 25.64
CA THR A 144 22.90 3.79 26.02
C THR A 144 23.06 3.95 27.54
N ALA A 145 22.10 3.44 28.33
CA ALA A 145 22.15 3.45 29.79
C ALA A 145 21.38 2.24 30.38
N PRO A 146 21.72 1.79 31.61
CA PRO A 146 21.04 0.68 32.28
C PRO A 146 19.64 1.03 32.84
N LYS A 147 19.05 2.16 32.45
CA LYS A 147 17.65 2.46 32.77
C LYS A 147 16.75 1.56 31.93
N ALA A 148 15.60 1.20 32.50
CA ALA A 148 14.56 0.31 31.97
C ALA A 148 14.71 0.09 30.46
N SER A 149 15.03 -1.15 30.08
CA SER A 149 15.24 -1.52 28.68
C SER A 149 14.11 -0.92 27.84
N PRO A 150 14.41 -0.14 26.79
CA PRO A 150 13.37 0.32 25.88
C PRO A 150 12.57 -0.91 25.38
N PRO A 151 11.28 -0.74 25.05
CA PRO A 151 10.51 -1.83 24.49
C PRO A 151 11.29 -2.41 23.29
N PRO A 152 11.38 -3.74 23.19
CA PRO A 152 12.20 -4.35 22.17
C PRO A 152 11.73 -3.88 20.81
N THR A 153 12.68 -3.27 20.09
CA THR A 153 12.50 -2.72 18.76
C THR A 153 13.56 -3.37 17.90
N GLU A 154 13.19 -3.82 16.71
CA GLU A 154 14.13 -4.16 15.64
C GLU A 154 13.85 -3.18 14.50
N LEU A 155 14.90 -2.57 13.95
CA LEU A 155 14.77 -1.57 12.90
C LEU A 155 15.83 -1.81 11.83
N TYR A 156 15.37 -2.09 10.62
CA TYR A 156 16.22 -2.36 9.47
C TYR A 156 15.94 -1.31 8.40
N THR A 157 16.98 -0.77 7.79
CA THR A 157 16.87 0.22 6.73
C THR A 157 17.70 -0.19 5.51
N CYS A 158 17.23 0.16 4.32
CA CYS A 158 18.06 0.10 3.13
C CYS A 158 17.76 1.32 2.23
N PRO A 159 18.79 1.87 1.56
CA PRO A 159 18.57 2.90 0.54
C PRO A 159 17.99 2.26 -0.72
N VAL A 160 16.98 2.87 -1.29
CA VAL A 160 16.48 2.55 -2.64
C VAL A 160 16.97 3.62 -3.63
N GLU A 161 16.60 3.54 -4.90
CA GLU A 161 16.99 4.57 -5.88
C GLU A 161 16.46 5.97 -5.48
N GLY A 162 17.26 7.02 -5.73
CA GLY A 162 16.90 8.39 -5.37
C GLY A 162 17.23 8.76 -3.92
N THR A 163 16.35 9.54 -3.29
CA THR A 163 16.46 10.02 -1.89
C THR A 163 15.61 9.22 -0.91
N VAL A 164 15.16 8.03 -1.32
CA VAL A 164 14.17 7.26 -0.57
C VAL A 164 14.84 6.19 0.29
N LEU A 165 14.32 5.99 1.49
CA LEU A 165 14.69 4.91 2.40
C LEU A 165 13.53 3.94 2.56
N LEU A 166 13.82 2.64 2.45
CA LEU A 166 12.90 1.60 2.86
C LEU A 166 13.26 1.13 4.26
N VAL A 167 12.25 0.99 5.11
CA VAL A 167 12.37 0.67 6.52
C VAL A 167 11.46 -0.50 6.86
N VAL A 168 12.02 -1.52 7.52
CA VAL A 168 11.25 -2.60 8.13
C VAL A 168 11.47 -2.52 9.63
N ALA A 169 10.39 -2.39 10.39
CA ALA A 169 10.46 -2.28 11.84
C ALA A 169 9.56 -3.31 12.52
N ARG A 170 10.01 -3.75 13.70
CA ARG A 170 9.27 -4.60 14.63
C ARG A 170 9.33 -3.96 16.00
N PHE A 171 8.18 -3.73 16.63
CA PHE A 171 8.17 -3.06 17.93
C PHE A 171 6.93 -3.43 18.75
N VAL A 172 7.02 -3.27 20.06
CA VAL A 172 5.94 -3.55 21.00
C VAL A 172 5.03 -2.32 21.12
N ALA A 173 3.71 -2.52 20.99
CA ALA A 173 2.72 -1.46 21.05
C ALA A 173 2.08 -1.36 22.43
N ARG A 174 2.53 -0.40 23.25
CA ARG A 174 1.98 0.06 24.55
C ARG A 174 1.72 -1.00 25.66
N SER A 175 1.65 -2.29 25.32
CA SER A 175 1.49 -3.45 26.19
C SER A 175 2.51 -4.51 25.77
N ASP A 176 3.10 -5.20 26.74
CA ASP A 176 4.32 -6.01 26.53
C ASP A 176 4.14 -7.22 25.60
N ASP A 177 2.90 -7.55 25.21
CA ASP A 177 2.56 -8.76 24.45
C ASP A 177 1.99 -8.50 23.05
N GLN A 178 1.80 -7.25 22.63
CA GLN A 178 1.26 -6.91 21.31
C GLN A 178 2.33 -6.32 20.41
N TRP A 179 2.76 -7.10 19.42
CA TRP A 179 3.76 -6.67 18.44
C TRP A 179 3.13 -5.98 17.24
N ARG A 180 3.85 -5.01 16.70
CA ARG A 180 3.59 -4.39 15.41
C ARG A 180 4.76 -4.65 14.49
N VAL A 181 4.46 -4.79 13.21
CA VAL A 181 5.43 -4.80 12.12
C VAL A 181 5.04 -3.73 11.13
N SER A 182 6.01 -2.91 10.72
CA SER A 182 5.81 -1.90 9.67
C SER A 182 6.78 -2.09 8.53
N MET A 183 6.30 -1.87 7.31
CA MET A 183 7.09 -1.72 6.09
C MET A 183 6.84 -0.31 5.56
N THR A 184 7.87 0.53 5.56
CA THR A 184 7.71 1.97 5.42
C THR A 184 8.68 2.54 4.40
N VAL A 185 8.16 3.40 3.53
CA VAL A 185 8.93 4.25 2.65
C VAL A 185 9.05 5.63 3.30
N ILE A 186 10.26 6.17 3.35
CA ILE A 186 10.56 7.51 3.89
C ILE A 186 11.21 8.33 2.78
N ASP A 187 10.64 9.50 2.50
CA ASP A 187 11.31 10.57 1.76
C ASP A 187 12.41 11.19 2.64
N ALA A 188 13.67 11.02 2.24
CA ALA A 188 14.84 11.54 2.97
C ALA A 188 15.48 12.76 2.29
N SER A 189 14.71 13.51 1.50
CA SER A 189 15.16 14.73 0.80
C SER A 189 15.26 15.99 1.68
#